data_AF-A0A970DFB4-F1
#
_entry.id   AF-A0A970DFB4-F1
#
_cell.length_a   1.000
_cell.length_b   1.000
_cell.length_c   1.000
_cell.angle_alpha   90.00
_cell.angle_beta   90.00
_cell.angle_gamma   90.00
#
_symmetry.space_group_name_H-M   'P 1'
#
loop_
_entity.id
_entity.type
_entity.pdbx_description
1 polymer ?
#
loop_
_entity_poly.entity_id
_entity_poly.type
_entity_poly.pdbx_seq_one_letter_code
_entity_poly.pdbx_strand_id
1 'polypeptide(L)'
;MEIEKRLAVLQNTYAASVAEAVSTYEKLGVLDAIVEKRKERQEQTSLYLNQQLGIQSVEDVFRTLYEIYGCADWSVKKTEDGYVAAATSCKLCALSKKMGGANPCNGWCLNPMIAMIAAAGKIDTGSISVA
;
A
#
# COMPACT_ATOMS: atom_id res chain seq x y z
N MET A 1 -16.11 -1.27 23.72
CA MET A 1 -14.88 -0.67 23.17
C MET A 1 -15.30 0.40 22.19
N GLU A 2 -14.75 1.61 22.34
CA GLU A 2 -14.92 2.71 21.39
C GLU A 2 -14.53 2.30 19.97
N ILE A 3 -15.11 2.95 18.97
CA ILE A 3 -14.94 2.60 17.56
C ILE A 3 -13.48 2.74 17.13
N GLU A 4 -12.78 3.76 17.62
CA GLU A 4 -11.36 4.01 17.35
C GLU A 4 -10.48 2.88 17.89
N LYS A 5 -10.83 2.34 19.07
CA LYS A 5 -10.12 1.18 19.64
C LYS A 5 -10.34 -0.07 18.79
N ARG A 6 -11.55 -0.27 18.26
CA ARG A 6 -11.84 -1.41 17.35
C ARG A 6 -11.10 -1.24 16.03
N LEU A 7 -11.06 -0.04 15.46
CA LEU A 7 -10.32 0.26 14.23
C LEU A 7 -8.82 0.01 14.41
N ALA A 8 -8.23 0.50 15.51
CA ALA A 8 -6.83 0.26 15.81
C ALA A 8 -6.49 -1.23 15.92
N VAL A 9 -7.37 -2.02 16.54
CA VAL A 9 -7.21 -3.48 16.60
C VAL A 9 -7.25 -4.09 15.18
N LEU A 10 -8.23 -3.70 14.36
CA LEU A 10 -8.35 -4.19 12.96
C LEU A 10 -7.12 -3.84 12.11
N GLN A 11 -6.64 -2.60 12.17
CA GLN A 11 -5.46 -2.17 11.43
C GLN A 11 -4.18 -2.89 11.89
N ASN A 12 -4.06 -3.15 13.19
CA ASN A 12 -2.92 -3.89 13.74
C ASN A 12 -2.94 -5.36 13.33
N THR A 13 -4.10 -6.02 13.39
CA THR A 13 -4.23 -7.43 12.99
C THR A 13 -4.10 -7.60 11.48
N TYR A 14 -4.61 -6.65 10.68
CA TYR A 14 -4.37 -6.59 9.24
C TYR A 14 -2.87 -6.52 8.92
N ALA A 15 -2.15 -5.55 9.50
CA ALA A 15 -0.72 -5.40 9.23
C ALA A 15 0.08 -6.64 9.68
N ALA A 16 -0.30 -7.26 10.81
CA ALA A 16 0.33 -8.50 11.28
C ALA A 16 0.10 -9.68 10.31
N SER A 17 -1.12 -9.86 9.81
CA SER A 17 -1.41 -10.97 8.89
C SER A 17 -0.70 -10.80 7.55
N VAL A 18 -0.58 -9.58 7.04
CA VAL A 18 0.20 -9.31 5.82
C VAL A 18 1.68 -9.57 6.06
N ALA A 19 2.25 -9.10 7.17
CA ALA A 19 3.66 -9.35 7.50
C ALA A 19 3.97 -10.85 7.63
N GLU A 20 3.07 -11.61 8.26
CA GLU A 20 3.18 -13.07 8.39
C GLU A 20 3.13 -13.77 7.02
N ALA A 21 2.17 -13.38 6.17
CA ALA A 21 2.03 -13.94 4.84
C ALA A 21 3.27 -13.67 3.98
N VAL A 22 3.76 -12.43 3.96
CA VAL A 22 4.95 -12.04 3.19
C VAL A 22 6.19 -12.79 3.70
N SER A 23 6.39 -12.89 5.01
CA SER A 23 7.47 -13.70 5.60
C SER A 23 7.38 -15.18 5.23
N THR A 24 6.16 -15.73 5.19
CA THR A 24 5.93 -17.12 4.81
C THR A 24 6.28 -17.35 3.34
N TYR A 25 5.84 -16.47 2.44
CA TYR A 25 6.15 -16.56 1.01
C TYR A 25 7.65 -16.44 0.73
N GLU A 26 8.34 -15.57 1.47
CA GLU A 26 9.80 -15.44 1.40
C GLU A 26 10.49 -16.76 1.80
N LYS A 27 10.11 -17.33 2.95
CA LYS A 27 10.69 -18.60 3.44
C LYS A 27 10.43 -19.78 2.51
N LEU A 28 9.32 -19.74 1.77
CA LEU A 28 8.97 -20.73 0.76
C LEU A 28 9.64 -20.46 -0.60
N GLY A 29 10.33 -19.33 -0.77
CA GLY A 29 10.99 -18.96 -2.02
C GLY A 29 10.03 -18.59 -3.16
N VAL A 30 8.79 -18.20 -2.83
CA VAL A 30 7.73 -17.90 -3.82
C VAL A 30 7.27 -16.44 -3.80
N LEU A 31 7.90 -15.58 -2.99
CA LEU A 31 7.47 -14.18 -2.82
C LEU A 31 7.43 -13.43 -4.15
N ASP A 32 8.50 -13.49 -4.94
CA ASP A 32 8.59 -12.76 -6.22
C ASP A 32 7.47 -13.16 -7.19
N ALA A 33 7.21 -14.46 -7.34
CA ALA A 33 6.14 -14.96 -8.19
C ALA A 33 4.76 -14.47 -7.72
N ILE A 34 4.54 -14.39 -6.40
CA ILE A 34 3.31 -13.86 -5.83
C ILE A 34 3.19 -12.35 -6.06
N VAL A 35 4.28 -11.59 -5.88
CA VAL A 35 4.31 -10.15 -6.12
C VAL A 35 3.94 -9.83 -7.57
N GLU A 36 4.53 -10.54 -8.54
CA GLU A 36 4.20 -10.37 -9.95
C GLU A 36 2.74 -10.72 -10.24
N LYS A 37 2.25 -11.85 -9.71
CA LYS A 37 0.84 -12.23 -9.90
C LYS A 37 -0.12 -11.22 -9.30
N ARG A 38 0.22 -10.62 -8.15
CA ARG A 38 -0.57 -9.55 -7.52
C ARG A 38 -0.55 -8.29 -8.36
N LYS A 39 0.60 -7.92 -8.95
CA LYS A 39 0.74 -6.75 -9.81
C LYS A 39 -0.18 -6.83 -11.04
N GLU A 40 -0.17 -7.97 -11.75
CA GLU A 40 -1.08 -8.22 -12.88
C GLU A 40 -2.56 -8.01 -12.49
N ARG A 41 -2.96 -8.55 -11.34
CA ARG A 41 -4.33 -8.41 -10.84
C ARG A 41 -4.65 -6.96 -10.43
N GLN A 42 -3.70 -6.25 -9.86
CA GLN A 42 -3.88 -4.87 -9.40
C GLN A 42 -4.13 -3.93 -10.58
N GLU A 43 -3.40 -4.11 -11.68
CA GLU A 43 -3.66 -3.36 -12.92
C GLU A 43 -5.10 -3.56 -13.40
N GLN A 44 -5.59 -4.81 -13.41
CA GLN A 44 -6.96 -5.14 -13.88
C GLN A 44 -8.08 -4.64 -12.95
N THR A 45 -7.82 -4.51 -11.65
CA THR A 45 -8.84 -4.21 -10.64
C THR A 45 -8.82 -2.77 -10.12
N SER A 46 -7.76 -2.03 -10.42
CA SER A 46 -7.49 -0.66 -9.94
C SER A 46 -8.64 0.34 -10.20
N LEU A 47 -9.20 0.35 -11.41
CA LEU A 47 -10.33 1.23 -11.76
C LEU A 47 -11.57 0.97 -10.88
N TYR A 48 -11.92 -0.30 -10.69
CA TYR A 48 -13.04 -0.70 -9.85
C TYR A 48 -12.79 -0.33 -8.38
N LEU A 49 -11.58 -0.56 -7.87
CA LEU A 49 -11.19 -0.19 -6.52
C LEU A 49 -11.26 1.32 -6.30
N ASN A 50 -10.78 2.12 -7.26
CA ASN A 50 -10.88 3.57 -7.17
C ASN A 50 -12.33 4.05 -7.08
N GLN A 51 -13.23 3.48 -7.89
CA GLN A 51 -14.66 3.80 -7.84
C GLN A 51 -15.27 3.43 -6.49
N GLN A 52 -14.98 2.23 -5.98
CA GLN A 52 -15.50 1.75 -4.70
C GLN A 52 -15.02 2.61 -3.52
N LEU A 53 -13.79 3.11 -3.59
CA LEU A 53 -13.15 3.91 -2.54
C LEU A 53 -13.33 5.42 -2.73
N GLY A 54 -13.99 5.86 -3.80
CA GLY A 54 -14.18 7.29 -4.09
C GLY A 54 -12.89 8.04 -4.42
N ILE A 55 -11.90 7.36 -4.99
CA ILE A 55 -10.59 7.93 -5.31
C ILE A 55 -10.64 8.71 -6.63
N GLN A 56 -10.19 9.97 -6.59
CA GLN A 56 -10.24 10.89 -7.73
C GLN A 56 -8.90 11.57 -8.02
N SER A 57 -7.91 11.39 -7.17
CA SER A 57 -6.59 12.02 -7.24
C SER A 57 -5.51 11.14 -6.61
N VAL A 58 -4.24 11.52 -6.80
CA VAL A 58 -3.11 10.81 -6.20
C VAL A 58 -3.15 10.93 -4.68
N GLU A 59 -3.42 12.13 -4.19
CA GLU A 59 -3.56 12.44 -2.77
C GLU A 59 -4.63 11.57 -2.11
N ASP A 60 -5.75 11.30 -2.81
CA ASP A 60 -6.80 10.42 -2.29
C ASP A 60 -6.30 8.99 -2.09
N VAL A 61 -5.45 8.45 -2.99
CA VAL A 61 -4.89 7.09 -2.84
C VAL A 61 -4.14 6.97 -1.53
N PHE A 62 -3.22 7.90 -1.25
CA PHE A 62 -2.43 7.87 -0.02
C PHE A 62 -3.28 8.12 1.22
N ARG A 63 -4.18 9.12 1.18
CA ARG A 63 -5.05 9.48 2.30
C ARG A 63 -6.02 8.35 2.65
N THR A 64 -6.79 7.85 1.68
CA THR A 64 -7.81 6.83 1.90
C THR A 64 -7.21 5.50 2.37
N LEU A 65 -6.08 5.08 1.81
CA LEU A 65 -5.42 3.84 2.24
C LEU A 65 -4.79 3.98 3.63
N TYR A 66 -4.29 5.17 3.99
CA TYR A 66 -3.86 5.45 5.37
C TYR A 66 -5.03 5.38 6.35
N GLU A 67 -6.17 6.02 6.04
CA GLU A 67 -7.35 6.00 6.89
C GLU A 67 -7.91 4.59 7.11
N ILE A 68 -7.92 3.76 6.06
CA ILE A 68 -8.42 2.39 6.13
C ILE A 68 -7.42 1.45 6.82
N TYR A 69 -6.18 1.39 6.31
CA TYR A 69 -5.22 0.36 6.70
C TYR A 69 -4.23 0.80 7.78
N GLY A 70 -3.99 2.10 7.96
CA GLY A 70 -3.14 2.66 9.01
C GLY A 70 -1.73 2.09 9.04
N CYS A 71 -1.20 1.71 7.87
CA CYS A 71 0.09 1.01 7.76
C CYS A 71 1.27 1.99 7.68
N ALA A 72 1.17 3.08 6.91
CA ALA A 72 2.22 4.08 6.75
C ALA A 72 1.62 5.49 6.79
N ASP A 73 2.27 6.40 7.51
CA ASP A 73 1.84 7.78 7.77
C ASP A 73 2.21 8.74 6.62
N TRP A 74 1.69 8.45 5.44
CA TRP A 74 2.04 9.15 4.21
C TRP A 74 1.85 10.67 4.28
N SER A 75 2.89 11.39 3.88
CA SER A 75 2.87 12.80 3.51
C SER A 75 3.08 12.91 2.01
N VAL A 76 2.14 13.53 1.30
CA VAL A 76 2.17 13.68 -0.15
C VAL A 76 2.29 15.14 -0.51
N LYS A 77 3.24 15.46 -1.38
CA LYS A 77 3.47 16.81 -1.92
C LYS A 77 3.44 16.76 -3.44
N LYS A 78 2.63 17.64 -4.03
CA LYS A 78 2.68 17.92 -5.47
C LYS A 78 3.89 18.79 -5.78
N THR A 79 4.64 18.41 -6.81
CA THR A 79 5.79 19.15 -7.37
C THR A 79 5.47 19.60 -8.79
N GLU A 80 6.37 20.35 -9.42
CA GLU A 80 6.23 20.75 -10.83
C GLU A 80 6.18 19.53 -11.76
N ASP A 81 7.02 18.52 -11.49
CA ASP A 81 7.16 17.31 -12.32
C ASP A 81 6.30 16.13 -11.88
N GLY A 82 5.46 16.29 -10.84
CA GLY A 82 4.59 15.23 -10.36
C GLY A 82 4.36 15.24 -8.85
N TYR A 83 4.70 14.13 -8.18
CA TYR A 83 4.36 13.89 -6.79
C TYR A 83 5.52 13.24 -6.02
N VAL A 84 5.72 13.70 -4.78
CA VAL A 84 6.61 13.08 -3.81
C VAL A 84 5.77 12.60 -2.63
N ALA A 85 5.85 11.32 -2.33
CA ALA A 85 5.21 10.71 -1.17
C ALA A 85 6.26 10.13 -0.22
N ALA A 86 6.18 10.47 1.06
CA ALA A 86 7.10 9.99 2.08
C ALA A 86 6.35 9.53 3.33
N ALA A 87 6.84 8.48 3.99
CA ALA A 87 6.33 8.05 5.30
C ALA A 87 7.44 8.20 6.35
N THR A 88 7.10 8.68 7.54
CA THR A 88 8.04 8.72 8.67
C THR A 88 8.04 7.42 9.47
N SER A 89 6.96 6.65 9.37
CA SER A 89 6.79 5.37 10.01
C SER A 89 5.96 4.41 9.15
N CYS A 90 6.32 3.13 9.17
CA CYS A 90 5.55 2.08 8.53
C CYS A 90 5.40 0.88 9.46
N LYS A 91 4.20 0.69 10.00
CA LYS A 91 3.82 -0.41 10.88
C LYS A 91 4.02 -1.76 10.20
N LEU A 92 3.62 -1.88 8.93
CA LEU A 92 3.75 -3.13 8.18
C LEU A 92 5.22 -3.51 7.96
N CYS A 93 6.08 -2.57 7.56
CA CYS A 93 7.51 -2.80 7.44
C CYS A 93 8.16 -3.15 8.79
N ALA A 94 7.77 -2.45 9.86
CA ALA A 94 8.26 -2.74 11.20
C ALA A 94 7.89 -4.16 11.68
N LEU A 95 6.67 -4.62 11.38
CA LEU A 95 6.23 -5.99 11.67
C LEU A 95 6.98 -7.01 10.80
N SER A 96 7.10 -6.77 9.49
CA SER A 96 7.81 -7.67 8.58
C SER A 96 9.28 -7.84 8.99
N LYS A 97 9.95 -6.76 9.40
CA LYS A 97 11.32 -6.79 9.95
C LYS A 97 11.45 -7.72 11.16
N LYS A 98 10.47 -7.73 12.06
CA LYS A 98 10.44 -8.65 13.21
C LYS A 98 10.18 -10.11 12.81
N MET A 99 9.60 -10.34 11.65
CA MET A 99 9.15 -11.67 11.18
C MET A 99 10.08 -12.33 10.16
N GLY A 100 11.20 -11.69 9.79
CA GLY A 100 12.16 -12.26 8.84
C GLY A 100 12.68 -11.27 7.79
N GLY A 101 12.19 -10.03 7.77
CA GLY A 101 12.78 -8.96 6.95
C GLY A 101 12.32 -8.92 5.49
N ALA A 102 11.40 -9.79 5.08
CA ALA A 102 10.80 -9.78 3.75
C ALA A 102 10.14 -8.42 3.44
N ASN A 103 10.15 -7.97 2.19
CA ASN A 103 9.62 -6.66 1.83
C ASN A 103 8.12 -6.73 1.52
N PRO A 104 7.24 -6.13 2.35
CA PRO A 104 5.79 -6.17 2.11
C PRO A 104 5.31 -5.05 1.17
N CYS A 105 6.12 -4.02 0.91
CA CYS A 105 5.71 -2.87 0.11
C CYS A 105 5.40 -3.30 -1.32
N ASN A 106 6.25 -4.14 -1.90
CA ASN A 106 6.04 -4.72 -3.22
C ASN A 106 4.89 -5.73 -3.14
N GLY A 107 3.81 -5.48 -3.87
CA GLY A 107 2.64 -6.36 -3.93
C GLY A 107 1.51 -6.08 -2.94
N TRP A 108 1.74 -5.41 -1.79
CA TRP A 108 0.67 -5.10 -0.83
C TRP A 108 0.45 -3.61 -0.54
N CYS A 109 1.47 -2.75 -0.69
CA CYS A 109 1.30 -1.30 -0.51
C CYS A 109 1.59 -0.53 -1.79
N LEU A 110 2.84 -0.52 -2.26
CA LEU A 110 3.24 0.36 -3.35
C LEU A 110 2.68 -0.08 -4.70
N ASN A 111 2.75 -1.37 -5.05
CA ASN A 111 2.18 -1.85 -6.31
C ASN A 111 0.67 -1.53 -6.46
N PRO A 112 -0.20 -1.83 -5.48
CA PRO A 112 -1.61 -1.46 -5.61
C PRO A 112 -1.80 0.06 -5.65
N MET A 113 -1.04 0.84 -4.87
CA MET A 113 -1.11 2.31 -4.92
C MET A 113 -0.73 2.85 -6.31
N ILE A 114 0.36 2.37 -6.90
CA ILE A 114 0.81 2.75 -8.24
C ILE A 114 -0.26 2.40 -9.29
N ALA A 115 -0.83 1.19 -9.21
CA ALA A 115 -1.90 0.79 -10.13
C ALA A 115 -3.15 1.67 -9.98
N MET A 116 -3.54 1.99 -8.74
CA MET A 116 -4.66 2.89 -8.45
C MET A 116 -4.41 4.31 -8.96
N ILE A 117 -3.18 4.82 -8.84
CA ILE A 117 -2.82 6.15 -9.35
C ILE A 117 -2.87 6.17 -10.88
N ALA A 118 -2.31 5.15 -11.55
CA ALA A 118 -2.37 5.02 -13.00
C ALA A 118 -3.83 5.02 -13.50
N ALA A 119 -4.69 4.26 -12.81
CA ALA A 119 -6.11 4.15 -13.13
C ALA A 119 -6.93 5.42 -12.85
N ALA A 120 -6.47 6.30 -11.94
CA ALA A 120 -7.11 7.58 -11.70
C ALA A 120 -6.97 8.56 -12.89
N GLY A 121 -6.22 8.18 -13.94
CA GLY A 121 -6.25 8.83 -15.25
C GLY A 121 -5.70 10.25 -15.29
N LYS A 122 -4.90 10.65 -14.29
CA LYS A 122 -4.40 12.02 -14.16
C LYS A 122 -2.88 12.17 -14.28
N ILE A 123 -2.08 11.10 -14.18
CA ILE A 123 -0.61 11.19 -14.05
C ILE A 123 0.10 9.96 -14.66
N ASP A 124 1.24 10.19 -15.32
CA ASP A 124 2.21 9.16 -15.68
C ASP A 124 2.87 8.59 -14.41
N THR A 125 2.83 7.27 -14.19
CA THR A 125 3.37 6.65 -12.96
C THR A 125 4.87 6.91 -12.77
N GLY A 126 5.61 7.25 -13.83
CA GLY A 126 7.01 7.71 -13.74
C GLY A 126 7.20 9.06 -13.02
N SER A 127 6.14 9.84 -12.85
CA SER A 127 6.14 11.15 -12.18
C SER A 127 5.97 11.07 -10.65
N ILE A 128 6.05 9.88 -10.06
CA ILE A 128 5.82 9.67 -8.61
C ILE A 128 7.07 9.09 -7.96
N SER A 129 7.66 9.87 -7.06
CA SER A 129 8.78 9.42 -6.24
C SER A 129 8.27 9.05 -4.85
N VAL A 130 8.50 7.80 -4.44
CA VAL A 130 8.19 7.30 -3.10
C VAL A 130 9.48 7.13 -2.32
N ALA A 131 9.54 7.69 -1.11
CA ALA A 131 10.70 7.64 -0.21
C ALA A 131 10.34 7.12 1.20
#